data_AF-A0A2S9F4M9-F1
#
_entry.id   AF-A0A2S9F4M9-F1
#
_cell.length_a   1.000
_cell.length_b   1.000
_cell.length_c   1.000
_cell.angle_alpha   90.00
_cell.angle_beta   90.00
_cell.angle_gamma   90.00
#
_symmetry.space_group_name_H-M   'P 1'
#
loop_
_entity.id
_entity.type
_entity.pdbx_description
1 polymer ?
#
loop_
_entity_poly.entity_id
_entity_poly.type
_entity_poly.pdbx_seq_one_letter_code
_entity_poly.pdbx_strand_id
1 'polypeptide(L)' 'VGAGQLQGRRCGACRIEIDKGELARIAAAPDDEVLRCPECAAILLRVSGFQK' A
#
# COMPACT_ATOMS: atom_id res chain seq x y z
N VAL A 1 3.30 14.71 1.42
CA VAL A 1 3.76 13.33 1.11
C VAL A 1 4.06 12.62 2.43
N GLY A 2 3.54 11.41 2.61
CA GLY A 2 3.73 10.60 3.82
C GLY A 2 3.84 9.11 3.48
N ALA A 3 3.80 8.23 4.47
CA ALA A 3 3.82 6.78 4.28
C ALA A 3 2.69 6.13 5.07
N GLY A 4 2.15 5.02 4.56
CA GLY A 4 1.08 4.25 5.19
C GLY A 4 1.23 2.77 4.92
N GLN A 5 1.00 1.95 5.94
CA GLN A 5 0.99 0.50 5.81
C GLN A 5 -0.22 0.03 4.99
N LEU A 6 -0.02 -0.93 4.10
CA LEU A 6 -1.10 -1.63 3.43
C LEU A 6 -1.80 -2.56 4.43
N GLN A 7 -3.06 -2.27 4.77
CA GLN A 7 -3.86 -3.05 5.70
C GLN A 7 -4.93 -3.81 4.91
N GLY A 8 -4.61 -5.02 4.47
CA GLY A 8 -5.43 -5.77 3.52
C GLY A 8 -5.53 -5.02 2.20
N ARG A 9 -6.71 -4.45 1.89
CA ARG A 9 -6.93 -3.61 0.70
C ARG A 9 -6.96 -2.10 0.98
N ARG A 10 -6.63 -1.66 2.20
CA ARG A 10 -6.79 -0.26 2.63
C ARG A 10 -5.45 0.42 2.84
N CYS A 11 -5.34 1.68 2.42
CA CYS A 11 -4.18 2.51 2.71
C CYS A 11 -4.18 2.98 4.17
N GLY A 12 -3.09 2.73 4.91
CA GLY A 12 -2.94 3.19 6.30
C GLY A 12 -2.79 4.70 6.46
N ALA A 13 -2.54 5.46 5.39
CA ALA A 13 -2.41 6.93 5.43
C ALA A 13 -3.77 7.64 5.22
N CYS A 14 -4.42 7.45 4.07
CA CYS A 14 -5.70 8.10 3.78
C CYS A 14 -6.94 7.31 4.21
N ARG A 15 -6.78 6.04 4.61
CA ARG A 15 -7.86 5.12 5.02
C ARG A 15 -8.86 4.75 3.92
N ILE A 16 -8.55 5.05 2.65
CA ILE A 16 -9.35 4.66 1.49
C ILE A 16 -8.98 3.23 1.04
N GLU A 17 -9.96 2.52 0.52
CA GLU A 17 -9.76 1.20 -0.10
C GLU A 17 -9.18 1.35 -1.50
N ILE A 18 -8.16 0.54 -1.78
CA ILE A 18 -7.52 0.44 -3.08
C ILE A 18 -8.37 -0.48 -3.94
N ASP A 19 -8.57 -0.11 -5.21
CA ASP A 19 -9.32 -0.92 -6.14
C ASP A 19 -8.63 -2.28 -6.39
N LYS A 20 -9.41 -3.25 -6.88
CA LYS A 20 -8.94 -4.63 -7.05
C LYS A 20 -7.81 -4.77 -8.09
N GLY A 21 -7.87 -4.00 -9.17
CA GLY A 21 -6.85 -4.02 -10.23
C GLY A 21 -5.52 -3.45 -9.74
N GLU A 22 -5.57 -2.32 -9.03
CA GLU A 22 -4.37 -1.74 -8.45
C GLU A 22 -3.81 -2.59 -7.31
N LEU A 23 -4.68 -3.18 -6.47
CA LEU A 23 -4.25 -4.12 -5.44
C LEU A 23 -3.54 -5.34 -6.05
N ALA A 24 -4.00 -5.85 -7.19
CA ALA A 24 -3.34 -6.96 -7.89
C ALA A 24 -1.94 -6.56 -8.39
N ARG A 25 -1.78 -5.34 -8.91
CA ARG A 25 -0.45 -4.81 -9.31
C ARG A 25 0.47 -4.66 -8.11
N ILE A 26 -0.02 -4.06 -7.03
CA ILE A 26 0.70 -3.89 -5.76
C ILE A 26 1.16 -5.24 -5.18
N ALA A 27 0.32 -6.27 -5.29
CA ALA A 27 0.65 -7.62 -4.83
C ALA A 27 1.67 -8.34 -5.73
N ALA A 28 1.69 -8.04 -7.03
CA ALA A 28 2.64 -8.63 -7.99
C ALA A 28 3.98 -7.89 -8.09
N ALA A 29 4.06 -6.66 -7.57
CA ALA A 29 5.26 -5.84 -7.60
C ALA A 29 6.43 -6.49 -6.81
N PRO A 30 7.68 -6.38 -7.30
CA PRO A 30 8.88 -6.78 -6.55
C PRO A 30 8.99 -6.08 -5.20
N ASP A 31 9.60 -6.72 -4.20
CA ASP A 31 9.68 -6.18 -2.82
C ASP A 31 10.47 -4.86 -2.73
N ASP A 32 11.41 -4.63 -3.63
CA ASP A 32 12.23 -3.41 -3.73
C ASP A 32 11.54 -2.26 -4.47
N GLU A 33 10.38 -2.51 -5.10
CA GLU A 33 9.61 -1.48 -5.77
C GLU A 33 8.90 -0.55 -4.78
N VAL A 34 9.12 0.77 -4.94
CA VAL A 34 8.47 1.80 -4.12
C VAL A 34 7.08 2.11 -4.66
N LEU A 35 6.07 1.51 -4.03
CA LEU A 35 4.67 1.71 -4.40
C LEU A 35 4.07 2.95 -3.73
N ARG A 36 3.09 3.57 -4.40
CA ARG A 36 2.36 4.73 -3.90
C ARG A 36 0.85 4.48 -3.94
N CYS A 37 0.14 5.07 -2.98
CA CYS A 37 -1.32 5.00 -2.97
C CYS A 37 -1.89 5.85 -4.12
N PRO A 38 -2.78 5.32 -4.97
CA PRO A 38 -3.38 6.08 -6.08
C PRO A 38 -4.22 7.27 -5.59
N GLU A 39 -4.75 7.20 -4.37
CA GLU A 39 -5.65 8.22 -3.82
C GLU A 39 -4.92 9.40 -3.15
N CYS A 40 -3.77 9.16 -2.54
CA CYS A 40 -3.09 10.18 -1.71
C CYS A 40 -1.58 10.30 -1.96
N ALA A 41 -1.03 9.53 -2.90
CA ALA A 41 0.39 9.47 -3.25
C ALA A 41 1.35 9.12 -2.09
N ALA A 42 0.82 8.66 -0.96
CA ALA A 42 1.63 8.18 0.17
C ALA A 42 2.36 6.89 -0.22
N ILE A 43 3.58 6.72 0.30
CA ILE A 43 4.35 5.48 0.12
C ILE A 43 3.61 4.34 0.81
N LEU A 44 3.34 3.27 0.05
CA LEU A 44 2.61 2.10 0.52
C LEU A 44 3.60 1.05 1.05
N LEU A 45 3.60 0.87 2.37
CA LEU A 45 4.48 -0.09 3.03
C LEU A 45 3.81 -1.48 3.06
N ARG A 46 4.38 -2.43 2.30
CA ARG A 46 4.00 -3.85 2.29
C ARG A 46 4.83 -4.61 3.31
N VAL A 47 4.55 -4.41 4.60
CA VAL A 47 5.30 -5.08 5.67
C VAL A 47 4.72 -6.46 5.95
N SER A 48 5.50 -7.50 5.68
CA SER A 48 5.29 -8.86 6.15
C SER A 48 5.81 -8.99 7.58
N GLY A 49 4.92 -8.81 8.57
CA GLY A 49 5.26 -9.09 9.97
C GLY A 49 5.63 -7.91 10.85
N PHE A 50 5.04 -6.72 10.63
CA PHE A 50 5.06 -5.66 11.64
C PHE A 50 4.05 -5.96 12.77
N GLN A 51 4.24 -7.09 13.46
CA GLN A 51 3.58 -7.38 14.72
C GLN A 51 4.37 -6.63 15.80
N LYS A 52 3.69 -5.84 16.64
CA LYS A 52 4.32 -5.18 17.79
C LYS A 52 4.89 -6.19 18.77
#